data_AF-Q5BZL7-F1
#
_entry.id   AF-Q5BZL7-F1
#
_cell.length_a   1.000
_cell.length_b   1.000
_cell.length_c   1.000
_cell.angle_alpha   90.00
_cell.angle_beta   90.00
_cell.angle_gamma   90.00
#
_symmetry.space_group_name_H-M   'P 1'
#
loop_
_entity.id
_entity.type
_entity.pdbx_description
1 polymer ?
#
loop_
_entity_poly.entity_id
_entity_poly.type
_entity_poly.pdbx_seq_one_letter_code
_entity_poly.pdbx_strand_id
1 'polypeptide(L)'
;ETTVITLQLYQEGMALVRLVNNLGDSQPIFYHQSGLQQTVHRLDAGMSIMYAWDCPRSKRELVFFCNETDNHQSNKLTYDCVEEFRVNNTKAYWVSFMWNMQRVLLFTQDMNIAKNATLSSDRESIDQEIVISLQSIGISLVDNAARAELAYVSITSSGVRWSQVKHGNRLKPLPMVVSEN
;
A
#
# COMPACT_ATOMS: atom_id res chain seq x y z
N GLU A 1 11.16 3.61 -28.63
CA GLU A 1 10.43 3.41 -27.36
C GLU A 1 9.57 4.63 -27.10
N THR A 2 8.29 4.44 -26.78
CA THR A 2 7.35 5.55 -26.55
C THR A 2 6.95 5.53 -25.08
N THR A 3 7.36 6.54 -24.32
CA THR A 3 6.97 6.71 -22.91
C THR A 3 5.79 7.66 -22.83
N VAL A 4 4.65 7.18 -22.34
CA VAL A 4 3.46 8.00 -22.09
C VAL A 4 3.50 8.47 -20.64
N ILE A 5 3.43 9.78 -20.42
CA ILE A 5 3.33 10.40 -19.09
C ILE A 5 1.94 11.02 -18.96
N THR A 6 1.17 10.56 -17.99
CA THR A 6 -0.16 11.10 -17.67
C THR A 6 -0.07 11.98 -16.43
N LEU A 7 -0.49 13.24 -16.54
CA LEU A 7 -0.58 14.18 -15.42
C LEU A 7 -2.06 14.31 -15.00
N GLN A 8 -2.33 14.21 -13.70
CA GLN A 8 -3.66 14.36 -13.13
C GLN A 8 -3.60 15.17 -11.83
N LEU A 9 -4.74 15.74 -11.43
CA LEU A 9 -4.86 16.44 -10.15
C LEU A 9 -4.67 15.47 -9.00
N TYR A 10 -3.95 15.92 -7.97
CA TYR A 10 -3.72 15.14 -6.76
C TYR A 10 -5.03 14.91 -6.01
N GLN A 11 -5.31 13.66 -5.66
CA GLN A 11 -6.40 13.28 -4.75
C GLN A 11 -5.84 12.68 -3.47
N GLU A 12 -6.61 12.78 -2.39
CA GLU A 12 -6.27 12.10 -1.14
C GLU A 12 -6.10 10.59 -1.38
N GLY A 13 -5.03 10.00 -0.84
CA GLY A 13 -4.64 8.62 -1.19
C GLY A 13 -3.53 8.52 -2.24
N MET A 14 -3.28 9.56 -3.05
CA MET A 14 -2.26 9.49 -4.11
C MET A 14 -0.82 9.68 -3.63
N ALA A 15 -0.59 10.29 -2.46
CA ALA A 15 0.78 10.41 -1.95
C ALA A 15 1.21 9.09 -1.31
N LEU A 16 2.45 8.68 -1.65
CA LEU A 16 3.03 7.40 -1.29
C LEU A 16 2.98 7.16 0.22
N VAL A 17 3.41 8.14 1.02
CA VAL A 17 3.47 8.02 2.48
C VAL A 17 3.13 9.36 3.14
N ARG A 18 2.36 9.32 4.22
CA ARG A 18 2.19 10.41 5.18
C ARG A 18 2.94 10.11 6.47
N LEU A 19 3.87 10.97 6.86
CA LEU A 19 4.56 10.88 8.16
C LEU A 19 3.81 11.76 9.16
N VAL A 20 3.53 11.23 10.35
CA VAL A 20 2.78 11.94 11.41
C VAL A 20 3.55 11.83 12.72
N ASN A 21 3.98 12.97 13.25
CA ASN A 21 4.61 13.03 14.56
C ASN A 21 3.58 13.46 15.62
N ASN A 22 3.08 12.48 16.37
CA ASN A 22 2.18 12.68 17.52
C ASN A 22 2.88 12.35 18.85
N LEU A 23 4.18 12.68 18.94
CA LEU A 23 4.93 12.61 20.20
C LEU A 23 4.65 13.85 21.06
N GLY A 24 4.70 13.68 22.39
CA GLY A 24 4.57 14.76 23.35
C GLY A 24 5.85 15.60 23.48
N ASP A 25 5.81 16.57 24.39
CA ASP A 25 6.98 17.33 24.86
C ASP A 25 7.79 18.05 23.76
N SER A 26 7.14 18.45 22.67
CA SER A 26 7.79 19.10 21.53
C SER A 26 8.91 18.26 20.88
N GLN A 27 8.88 16.93 21.06
CA GLN A 27 9.92 16.05 20.54
C GLN A 27 9.91 15.98 19.00
N PRO A 28 10.97 16.43 18.30
CA PRO A 28 11.08 16.24 16.87
C PRO A 28 11.52 14.81 16.52
N ILE A 29 11.14 14.39 15.31
CA ILE A 29 11.66 13.19 14.64
C ILE A 29 12.55 13.65 13.48
N PHE A 30 13.74 13.09 13.41
CA PHE A 30 14.63 13.23 12.27
C PHE A 30 14.53 12.01 11.39
N TYR A 31 14.56 12.21 10.07
CA TYR A 31 14.46 11.10 9.13
C TYR A 31 15.22 11.38 7.84
N HIS A 32 15.64 10.31 7.17
CA HIS A 32 16.26 10.37 5.85
C HIS A 32 16.06 9.03 5.12
N GLN A 33 16.21 9.04 3.80
CA GLN A 33 16.28 7.79 3.04
C GLN A 33 17.59 7.06 3.33
N SER A 34 17.55 5.73 3.41
CA SER A 34 18.74 4.88 3.57
C SER A 34 19.73 5.14 2.44
N GLY A 35 20.99 5.40 2.80
CA GLY A 35 22.06 5.78 1.87
C GLY A 35 22.18 7.28 1.60
N LEU A 36 21.32 8.11 2.20
CA LEU A 36 21.32 9.57 2.06
C LEU A 36 21.43 10.29 3.43
N GLN A 37 22.42 9.92 4.23
CA GLN A 37 22.66 10.51 5.56
C GLN A 37 22.97 12.02 5.52
N GLN A 38 23.34 12.55 4.36
CA GLN A 38 23.62 13.97 4.13
C GLN A 38 22.34 14.83 4.07
N THR A 39 21.17 14.20 3.90
CA THR A 39 19.88 14.87 3.68
C THR A 39 18.91 14.48 4.79
N VAL A 40 19.18 14.98 5.99
CA VAL A 40 18.33 14.73 7.16
C VAL A 40 17.21 15.75 7.21
N HIS A 41 15.98 15.25 7.20
CA HIS A 41 14.78 16.04 7.38
C HIS A 41 14.34 16.02 8.85
N ARG A 42 13.53 17.01 9.22
CA ARG A 42 12.99 17.17 10.57
C ARG A 42 11.46 17.29 10.51
N LEU A 43 10.79 16.54 11.37
CA LEU A 43 9.35 16.59 11.59
C LEU A 43 9.07 16.95 13.04
N ASP A 44 8.60 18.17 13.29
CA ASP A 44 8.29 18.66 14.62
C ASP A 44 7.08 17.94 15.23
N ALA A 45 6.99 17.94 16.57
CA ALA A 45 5.86 17.36 17.29
C ALA A 45 4.53 18.04 16.90
N GLY A 46 3.49 17.23 16.74
CA GLY A 46 2.17 17.68 16.28
C GLY A 46 2.07 17.93 14.78
N MET A 47 3.16 17.77 14.02
CA MET A 47 3.18 18.01 12.57
C MET A 47 2.99 16.71 11.78
N SER A 48 2.49 16.87 10.56
CA SER A 48 2.46 15.81 9.56
C SER A 48 2.93 16.32 8.21
N ILE A 49 3.49 15.44 7.40
CA ILE A 49 4.01 15.77 6.07
C ILE A 49 3.79 14.62 5.10
N MET A 50 3.52 14.96 3.83
CA MET A 50 3.54 13.99 2.74
C MET A 50 4.98 13.77 2.30
N TYR A 51 5.45 12.52 2.38
CA TYR A 51 6.81 12.15 2.06
C TYR A 51 6.89 11.38 0.73
N ALA A 52 7.87 11.75 -0.08
CA ALA A 52 8.33 11.01 -1.24
C ALA A 52 9.84 10.76 -1.11
N TRP A 53 10.32 9.66 -1.69
CA TRP A 53 11.73 9.28 -1.62
C TRP A 53 12.63 10.36 -2.24
N ASP A 54 13.61 10.84 -1.48
CA ASP A 54 14.56 11.88 -1.90
C ASP A 54 15.32 11.50 -3.18
N CYS A 55 15.70 10.22 -3.30
CA CYS A 55 16.31 9.68 -4.51
C CYS A 55 15.56 8.44 -4.98
N PRO A 56 14.98 8.46 -6.20
CA PRO A 56 14.25 7.32 -6.75
C PRO A 56 15.15 6.12 -7.08
N ARG A 57 16.47 6.32 -7.21
CA ARG A 57 17.46 5.26 -7.47
C ARG A 57 18.00 4.61 -6.19
N SER A 58 17.86 5.28 -5.05
CA SER A 58 18.35 4.78 -3.76
C SER A 58 17.38 3.77 -3.15
N LYS A 59 17.84 3.04 -2.14
CA LYS A 59 17.03 2.05 -1.43
C LYS A 59 15.80 2.74 -0.80
N ARG A 60 14.60 2.22 -1.07
CA ARG A 60 13.33 2.71 -0.50
C ARG A 60 13.17 2.18 0.92
N GLU A 61 13.92 2.77 1.84
CA GLU A 61 13.90 2.47 3.26
C GLU A 61 14.10 3.78 4.00
N LEU A 62 13.14 4.13 4.84
CA LEU A 62 13.16 5.34 5.66
C LEU A 62 13.90 5.00 6.95
N VAL A 63 14.92 5.78 7.28
CA VAL A 63 15.62 5.73 8.55
C VAL A 63 15.16 6.91 9.38
N PHE A 64 14.79 6.69 10.64
CA PHE A 64 14.31 7.75 11.52
C PHE A 64 14.79 7.55 12.97
N PHE A 65 14.92 8.66 13.69
CA PHE A 65 15.44 8.73 15.05
C PHE A 65 14.97 10.00 15.78
N CYS A 66 14.99 9.99 17.11
CA CYS A 66 14.70 11.18 17.93
C CYS A 66 15.96 11.99 18.24
N ASN A 67 17.03 11.28 18.62
CA ASN A 67 18.33 11.87 18.94
C ASN A 67 19.44 11.12 18.17
N GLU A 68 20.53 11.80 17.85
CA GLU A 68 21.67 11.18 17.11
C GLU A 68 22.32 10.02 17.88
N THR A 69 22.17 10.00 19.21
CA THR A 69 22.70 8.94 20.08
C THR A 69 21.74 7.76 20.24
N ASP A 70 20.49 7.89 19.81
CA ASP A 70 19.51 6.81 19.91
C ASP A 70 19.73 5.77 18.81
N ASN A 71 19.19 4.56 19.01
CA ASN A 71 19.18 3.55 17.96
C ASN A 71 18.27 4.00 16.81
N HIS A 72 18.88 4.20 15.65
CA HIS A 72 18.17 4.50 14.41
C HIS A 72 17.22 3.35 14.07
N GLN A 73 15.96 3.69 13.86
CA GLN A 73 14.94 2.76 13.39
C GLN A 73 14.85 2.86 11.87
N SER A 74 14.42 1.79 11.21
CA SER A 74 14.22 1.83 9.77
C SER A 74 13.01 1.02 9.32
N ASN A 75 12.35 1.49 8.26
CA ASN A 75 11.20 0.80 7.69
C ASN A 75 11.09 1.03 6.17
N LYS A 76 10.68 0.01 5.43
CA LYS A 76 10.48 0.09 3.96
C LYS A 76 9.15 0.73 3.56
N LEU A 77 8.22 0.85 4.51
CA LEU A 77 6.89 1.44 4.35
C LEU A 77 6.02 0.69 3.33
N THR A 78 6.20 -0.63 3.27
CA THR A 78 5.51 -1.53 2.34
C THR A 78 4.51 -2.47 3.01
N TYR A 79 4.53 -2.57 4.34
CA TYR A 79 3.66 -3.45 5.12
C TYR A 79 3.25 -2.77 6.42
N ASP A 80 2.16 -3.28 6.99
CA ASP A 80 1.67 -2.81 8.29
C ASP A 80 2.53 -3.40 9.40
N CYS A 81 2.94 -2.58 10.35
CA CYS A 81 3.69 -3.03 11.51
C CYS A 81 3.61 -2.01 12.64
N VAL A 82 3.83 -2.51 13.86
CA VAL A 82 3.95 -1.71 15.07
C VAL A 82 5.19 -2.14 15.82
N GLU A 83 6.04 -1.18 16.17
CA GLU A 83 7.20 -1.44 17.01
C GLU A 83 7.29 -0.41 18.14
N GLU A 84 7.88 -0.84 19.25
CA GLU A 84 8.14 0.00 20.42
C GLU A 84 9.56 0.57 20.33
N PHE A 85 9.71 1.85 20.66
CA PHE A 85 10.99 2.50 20.82
C PHE A 85 10.98 3.40 22.07
N ARG A 86 12.12 3.98 22.42
CA ARG A 86 12.25 4.88 23.57
C ARG A 86 12.52 6.32 23.11
N VAL A 87 11.86 7.25 23.78
CA VAL A 87 12.02 8.70 23.59
C VAL A 87 12.18 9.31 24.98
N ASN A 88 13.33 9.92 25.28
CA ASN A 88 13.62 10.55 26.58
C ASN A 88 13.29 9.62 27.76
N ASN A 89 13.70 8.35 27.66
CA ASN A 89 13.42 7.29 28.65
C ASN A 89 11.94 6.91 28.84
N THR A 90 11.05 7.44 28.01
CA THR A 90 9.62 7.10 27.95
C THR A 90 9.35 6.16 26.77
N LYS A 91 8.39 5.25 26.93
CA LYS A 91 7.98 4.34 25.85
C LYS A 91 7.22 5.10 24.77
N ALA A 92 7.54 4.83 23.52
CA ALA A 92 6.85 5.34 22.35
C ALA A 92 6.68 4.21 21.33
N TYR A 93 5.81 4.45 20.35
CA TYR A 93 5.47 3.49 19.31
C TYR A 93 5.56 4.18 17.97
N TRP A 94 6.05 3.44 16.98
CA TRP A 94 5.86 3.82 15.60
C TRP A 94 5.02 2.75 14.90
N VAL A 95 4.03 3.20 14.13
CA VAL A 95 3.06 2.34 13.47
C VAL A 95 3.02 2.69 12.00
N SER A 96 3.32 1.70 11.14
CA SER A 96 3.06 1.74 9.71
C SER A 96 1.71 1.07 9.47
N PHE A 97 0.78 1.76 8.83
CA PHE A 97 -0.53 1.21 8.48
C PHE A 97 -1.11 1.88 7.25
N MET A 98 -2.10 1.27 6.60
CA MET A 98 -2.91 1.96 5.58
C MET A 98 -4.06 2.72 6.23
N TRP A 99 -4.18 4.00 5.89
CA TRP A 99 -5.39 4.79 6.13
C TRP A 99 -6.01 5.08 4.77
N ASN A 100 -7.14 4.44 4.47
CA ASN A 100 -7.71 4.36 3.12
C ASN A 100 -6.62 3.87 2.14
N MET A 101 -6.37 4.60 1.04
CA MET A 101 -5.34 4.24 0.05
C MET A 101 -3.95 4.81 0.34
N GLN A 102 -3.72 5.43 1.50
CA GLN A 102 -2.46 6.08 1.83
C GLN A 102 -1.72 5.36 2.95
N ARG A 103 -0.44 5.09 2.73
CA ARG A 103 0.45 4.59 3.78
C ARG A 103 0.71 5.70 4.80
N VAL A 104 0.50 5.42 6.08
CA VAL A 104 0.79 6.35 7.16
C VAL A 104 1.85 5.74 8.06
N LEU A 105 2.88 6.53 8.39
CA LEU A 105 3.83 6.23 9.47
C LEU A 105 3.55 7.19 10.62
N LEU A 106 3.04 6.66 11.73
CA LEU A 106 2.64 7.40 12.92
C LEU A 106 3.62 7.18 14.05
N PHE A 107 4.13 8.25 14.65
CA PHE A 107 4.89 8.24 15.90
C PHE A 107 3.99 8.68 17.04
N THR A 108 3.88 7.91 18.11
CA THR A 108 3.05 8.30 19.27
C THR A 108 3.52 7.68 20.58
N GLN A 109 3.33 8.38 21.69
CA GLN A 109 3.52 7.84 23.04
C GLN A 109 2.24 7.25 23.64
N ASP A 110 1.08 7.47 23.00
CA ASP A 110 -0.19 6.94 23.47
C ASP A 110 -0.42 5.52 22.94
N MET A 111 -0.49 4.55 23.87
CA MET A 111 -0.74 3.15 23.56
C MET A 111 -2.10 2.92 22.90
N ASN A 112 -3.13 3.72 23.25
CA ASN A 112 -4.46 3.58 22.67
C ASN A 112 -4.47 4.01 21.21
N ILE A 113 -3.76 5.10 20.89
CA ILE A 113 -3.61 5.57 19.51
C ILE A 113 -2.84 4.52 18.68
N ALA A 114 -1.74 3.98 19.21
CA ALA A 114 -0.98 2.93 18.54
C ALA A 114 -1.84 1.69 18.26
N LYS A 115 -2.60 1.22 19.26
CA LYS A 115 -3.53 0.08 19.10
C LYS A 115 -4.63 0.35 18.08
N ASN A 116 -5.24 1.54 18.13
CA ASN A 116 -6.30 1.89 17.20
C ASN A 116 -5.79 1.96 15.76
N ALA A 117 -4.58 2.50 15.54
CA ALA A 117 -3.93 2.54 14.23
C ALA A 117 -3.61 1.13 13.70
N THR A 118 -3.23 0.19 14.56
CA THR A 118 -3.09 -1.22 14.17
C THR A 118 -4.44 -1.83 13.77
N LEU A 119 -5.49 -1.61 14.58
CA LEU A 119 -6.82 -2.16 14.34
C LEU A 119 -7.55 -1.55 13.15
N SER A 120 -7.25 -0.31 12.75
CA SER A 120 -7.83 0.29 11.55
C SER A 120 -7.44 -0.47 10.27
N SER A 121 -6.26 -1.10 10.26
CA SER A 121 -5.82 -1.96 9.16
C SER A 121 -6.69 -3.22 9.04
N ASP A 122 -7.14 -3.78 10.16
CA ASP A 122 -7.96 -5.00 10.19
C ASP A 122 -9.46 -4.73 9.96
N ARG A 123 -9.87 -3.45 10.07
CA ARG A 123 -11.25 -2.97 9.96
C ARG A 123 -11.56 -2.28 8.64
N GLU A 124 -10.76 -2.50 7.61
CA GLU A 124 -11.05 -1.97 6.28
C GLU A 124 -12.32 -2.67 5.74
N SER A 125 -13.44 -1.95 5.75
CA SER A 125 -14.67 -2.39 5.09
C SER A 125 -14.43 -2.45 3.59
N ILE A 126 -15.10 -3.39 2.91
CA ILE A 126 -15.11 -3.40 1.44
C ILE A 126 -15.88 -2.16 0.98
N ASP A 127 -15.14 -1.08 0.69
CA ASP A 127 -15.73 0.19 0.23
C ASP A 127 -15.96 0.19 -1.29
N GLN A 128 -15.31 -0.72 -2.03
CA GLN A 128 -15.42 -0.83 -3.48
C GLN A 128 -15.59 -2.28 -3.93
N GLU A 129 -16.59 -2.49 -4.79
CA GLU A 129 -16.80 -3.73 -5.53
C GLU A 129 -16.47 -3.48 -7.01
N ILE A 130 -15.55 -4.28 -7.57
CA ILE A 130 -15.20 -4.22 -9.00
C ILE A 130 -15.63 -5.54 -9.64
N VAL A 131 -16.70 -5.50 -10.43
CA VAL A 131 -17.17 -6.63 -11.22
C VAL A 131 -16.61 -6.54 -12.63
N ILE A 132 -15.76 -7.49 -13.03
CA ILE A 132 -15.22 -7.60 -14.39
C ILE A 132 -15.87 -8.78 -15.09
N SER A 133 -16.65 -8.53 -16.13
CA SER A 133 -17.28 -9.56 -16.96
C SER A 133 -16.67 -9.58 -18.36
N LEU A 134 -15.94 -10.65 -18.69
CA LEU A 134 -15.44 -10.91 -20.04
C LEU A 134 -16.29 -12.01 -20.68
N GLN A 135 -17.12 -11.65 -21.66
CA GLN A 135 -18.03 -12.59 -22.31
C GLN A 135 -17.29 -13.56 -23.25
N SER A 136 -16.36 -13.05 -24.05
CA SER A 136 -15.53 -13.84 -24.94
C SER A 136 -14.32 -13.07 -25.42
N ILE A 137 -13.24 -13.78 -25.69
CA ILE A 137 -12.08 -13.26 -26.43
C ILE A 137 -11.84 -14.14 -27.66
N GLY A 138 -11.48 -13.55 -28.80
CA GLY A 138 -11.22 -14.28 -30.03
C GLY A 138 -10.04 -13.72 -30.80
N ILE A 139 -9.39 -14.59 -31.57
CA ILE A 139 -8.28 -14.30 -32.46
C ILE A 139 -8.71 -14.74 -33.86
N SER A 140 -8.51 -13.86 -34.85
CA SER A 140 -8.83 -14.11 -36.26
C SER A 140 -7.56 -14.06 -37.10
N LEU A 141 -7.37 -15.07 -37.94
CA LEU A 141 -6.32 -15.12 -38.96
C LEU A 141 -6.92 -14.62 -40.27
N VAL A 142 -6.46 -13.46 -40.75
CA VAL A 142 -6.96 -12.82 -41.96
C VAL A 142 -5.91 -12.80 -43.07
N ASP A 143 -6.35 -13.08 -44.29
CA ASP A 143 -5.60 -12.81 -45.51
C ASP A 143 -6.01 -11.44 -46.08
N ASN A 144 -5.09 -10.48 -46.00
CA ASN A 144 -5.33 -9.11 -46.46
C ASN A 144 -5.38 -9.00 -47.99
N ALA A 145 -4.69 -9.90 -48.72
CA ALA A 145 -4.68 -9.88 -50.19
C ALA A 145 -5.98 -10.48 -50.75
N ALA A 146 -6.42 -11.60 -50.18
CA ALA A 146 -7.71 -12.21 -50.51
C ALA A 146 -8.91 -11.51 -49.85
N ARG A 147 -8.67 -10.60 -48.90
CA ARG A 147 -9.69 -9.93 -48.06
C ARG A 147 -10.64 -10.92 -47.38
N ALA A 148 -10.08 -12.04 -46.91
CA ALA A 148 -10.84 -13.16 -46.37
C ALA A 148 -10.31 -13.57 -45.00
N GLU A 149 -11.21 -14.00 -44.13
CA GLU A 149 -10.85 -14.63 -42.86
C GLU A 149 -10.59 -16.12 -43.10
N LEU A 150 -9.41 -16.58 -42.70
CA LEU A 150 -8.95 -17.96 -42.90
C LEU A 150 -9.24 -18.86 -41.69
N ALA A 151 -9.21 -18.30 -40.48
CA ALA A 151 -9.52 -19.04 -39.26
C ALA A 151 -9.92 -18.12 -38.11
N TYR A 152 -10.83 -18.60 -37.26
CA TYR A 152 -11.23 -17.95 -36.02
C TYR A 152 -11.11 -18.91 -34.84
N VAL A 153 -10.52 -18.45 -33.74
CA VAL A 153 -10.48 -19.17 -32.47
C VAL A 153 -10.97 -18.24 -31.37
N SER A 154 -11.95 -18.69 -30.58
CA SER A 154 -12.43 -17.93 -29.42
C SER A 154 -12.47 -18.76 -28.15
N ILE A 155 -12.18 -18.09 -27.04
CA ILE A 155 -12.49 -18.55 -25.70
C ILE A 155 -13.74 -17.78 -25.26
N THR A 156 -14.85 -18.48 -25.15
CA THR A 156 -16.11 -17.95 -24.63
C THR A 156 -16.24 -18.28 -23.14
N SER A 157 -16.82 -17.36 -22.37
CA SER A 157 -17.07 -17.59 -20.96
C SER A 157 -18.01 -18.77 -20.76
N SER A 158 -17.66 -19.69 -19.85
CA SER A 158 -18.49 -20.84 -19.48
C SER A 158 -19.49 -20.52 -18.36
N GLY A 159 -19.67 -19.24 -18.04
CA GLY A 159 -20.44 -18.74 -16.90
C GLY A 159 -19.60 -18.56 -15.64
N VAL A 160 -20.14 -17.87 -14.64
CA VAL A 160 -19.48 -17.67 -13.34
C VAL A 160 -19.62 -18.94 -12.52
N ARG A 161 -18.50 -19.51 -12.06
CA ARG A 161 -18.48 -20.59 -11.06
C ARG A 161 -17.63 -20.18 -9.88
N TRP A 162 -18.27 -20.04 -8.73
CA TRP A 162 -17.54 -19.81 -7.48
C TRP A 162 -17.04 -21.14 -6.91
N SER A 163 -15.80 -21.13 -6.42
CA SER A 163 -15.20 -22.27 -5.74
C SER A 163 -14.56 -21.83 -4.44
N GLN A 164 -14.77 -22.59 -3.38
CA GLN A 164 -14.13 -22.37 -2.09
C GLN A 164 -12.86 -23.24 -1.99
N VAL A 165 -11.74 -22.63 -1.63
CA VAL A 165 -10.52 -23.36 -1.29
C VAL A 165 -10.72 -24.03 0.07
N LYS A 166 -10.56 -25.36 0.11
CA LYS A 166 -10.50 -26.14 1.36
C LYS A 166 -9.07 -26.46 1.74
N HIS A 167 -8.90 -26.94 2.97
CA HIS A 167 -7.61 -27.39 3.49
C HIS A 167 -6.93 -28.38 2.52
N GLY A 168 -5.63 -28.17 2.26
CA GLY A 168 -4.85 -28.93 1.27
C GLY A 168 -5.02 -28.45 -0.17
N ASN A 169 -5.37 -27.17 -0.40
CA ASN A 169 -5.53 -26.55 -1.73
C ASN A 169 -6.58 -27.23 -2.63
N ARG A 170 -7.54 -27.95 -2.05
CA ARG A 170 -8.62 -28.59 -2.82
C ARG A 170 -9.75 -27.61 -3.06
N LEU A 171 -10.04 -27.32 -4.33
CA LEU A 171 -11.18 -26.50 -4.73
C LEU A 171 -12.48 -27.31 -4.64
N LYS A 172 -13.47 -26.78 -3.91
CA LYS A 172 -14.84 -27.31 -3.91
C LYS A 172 -15.77 -26.26 -4.55
N PRO A 173 -16.54 -26.61 -5.60
CA PRO A 173 -17.53 -25.69 -6.16
C PRO A 173 -18.58 -25.30 -5.11
N LEU A 174 -18.97 -24.03 -5.10
CA LEU A 174 -20.10 -23.57 -4.28
C LEU A 174 -21.43 -24.03 -4.91
N PRO A 175 -22.46 -24.31 -4.09
CA PRO A 175 -23.79 -24.65 -4.60
C PRO A 175 -24.37 -23.45 -5.37
N MET A 176 -25.15 -23.72 -6.44
CA MET A 176 -25.66 -22.68 -7.33
C MET A 176 -26.51 -21.60 -6.63
N VAL A 177 -27.22 -21.96 -5.56
CA VAL A 177 -28.04 -21.04 -4.75
C VAL A 177 -27.21 -19.95 -4.06
N VAL A 178 -25.91 -20.16 -3.88
CA VAL A 178 -24.98 -19.20 -3.27
C VAL A 178 -24.21 -18.40 -4.32
N SER A 179 -24.17 -18.86 -5.57
CA SER A 179 -23.42 -18.20 -6.65
C SER A 179 -24.19 -17.13 -7.42
N GLU A 180 -25.52 -17.09 -7.25
CA GLU A 180 -26.43 -16.19 -7.98
C GLU A 180 -26.89 -14.96 -7.15
N ASN A 181 -26.42 -14.82 -5.91
CA ASN A 181 -26.65 -13.65 -5.06
C ASN A 181 -25.43 -12.75 -5.01
#